data_AF-A0A7S1LE01-F1
#
_entry.id   AF-A0A7S1LE01-F1
#
_cell.length_a   1.000
_cell.length_b   1.000
_cell.length_c   1.000
_cell.angle_alpha   90.00
_cell.angle_beta   90.00
_cell.angle_gamma   90.00
#
_symmetry.space_group_name_H-M   'P 1'
#
loop_
_entity.id
_entity.type
_entity.pdbx_description
1 polymer ?
#
loop_
_entity_poly.entity_id
_entity_poly.type
_entity_poly.pdbx_seq_one_letter_code
_entity_poly.pdbx_strand_id
1 'polypeptide(L)'
;GEAMMEKGLVKKKAKAKKGAKKGKDAPVSAAEKERLAAEAIDEIREFLEEVGEQKPGQPPYVPGEWGQRFKKALGPYKQFIREHPDKFTLVEEKGEDFILRIAGQGGKALLPRSLPWRKGLHRAWTSYCQAVPRAERDFSEFLAALPKSAASAAAADVAAATYQPPSSDSEREPSPPPPTRGKGKGKGKGKGQRFGQVSLDDLDDFGGEDEDEAPRRGKKKRWRD
;
A
#
# COMPACT_ATOMS: atom_id res chain seq x y z
N GLY A 1 35.08 -9.55 55.13
CA GLY A 1 36.05 -8.80 54.32
C GLY A 1 35.56 -8.83 52.89
N GLU A 2 35.35 -7.69 52.26
CA GLU A 2 36.38 -7.01 51.43
C GLU A 2 36.57 -7.74 50.09
N ALA A 3 36.52 -7.12 48.90
CA ALA A 3 36.66 -5.71 48.56
C ALA A 3 36.30 -5.47 47.08
N MET A 4 35.85 -4.23 46.82
CA MET A 4 36.16 -3.39 45.63
C MET A 4 35.65 -3.83 44.24
N MET A 5 34.63 -3.14 43.71
CA MET A 5 34.73 -1.89 42.93
C MET A 5 35.43 -2.04 41.58
N GLU A 6 34.64 -2.01 40.49
CA GLU A 6 35.07 -1.24 39.33
C GLU A 6 33.92 -0.48 38.69
N LYS A 7 34.11 0.84 38.63
CA LYS A 7 33.19 1.87 38.18
C LYS A 7 33.51 2.17 36.71
N GLY A 8 32.62 1.81 35.79
CA GLY A 8 32.70 2.15 34.37
C GLY A 8 31.75 3.30 33.97
N LEU A 9 31.97 4.49 34.52
CA LEU A 9 31.20 5.71 34.25
C LEU A 9 31.58 6.31 32.88
N VAL A 10 30.94 5.90 31.78
CA VAL A 10 31.14 6.57 30.47
C VAL A 10 30.25 7.81 30.38
N LYS A 11 30.94 8.94 30.48
CA LYS A 11 30.49 10.32 30.45
C LYS A 11 29.87 10.73 29.11
N LYS A 12 28.77 11.48 29.22
CA LYS A 12 28.41 12.71 28.46
C LYS A 12 28.89 12.80 26.99
N LYS A 13 27.92 12.83 26.07
CA LYS A 13 27.84 13.92 25.08
C LYS A 13 26.42 14.48 25.01
N ALA A 14 26.26 15.63 25.66
CA ALA A 14 25.12 16.50 25.45
C ALA A 14 25.08 16.90 23.97
N LYS A 15 24.08 16.40 23.23
CA LYS A 15 23.76 16.92 21.91
C LYS A 15 23.27 18.35 22.09
N ALA A 16 24.17 19.29 21.82
CA ALA A 16 23.82 20.70 21.67
C ALA A 16 22.69 20.79 20.63
N LYS A 17 21.50 21.18 21.08
CA LYS A 17 20.44 21.69 20.23
C LYS A 17 20.99 22.95 19.55
N LYS A 18 21.66 22.77 18.42
CA LYS A 18 21.92 23.84 17.45
C LYS A 18 20.54 24.24 16.91
N GLY A 19 19.91 25.19 17.60
CA GLY A 19 18.76 25.90 17.09
C GLY A 19 19.18 26.54 15.78
N ALA A 20 18.83 25.89 14.67
CA ALA A 20 18.92 26.48 13.36
C ALA A 20 18.08 27.75 13.43
N LYS A 21 18.76 28.90 13.48
CA LYS A 21 18.14 30.20 13.25
C LYS A 21 17.37 30.04 11.95
N LYS A 22 16.04 30.08 12.07
CA LYS A 22 15.10 30.13 10.97
C LYS A 22 15.39 31.46 10.27
N GLY A 23 16.35 31.43 9.36
CA GLY A 23 16.59 32.53 8.43
C GLY A 23 15.25 32.82 7.80
N LYS A 24 14.82 34.07 7.88
CA LYS A 24 13.70 34.57 7.09
C LYS A 24 14.20 34.50 5.65
N ASP A 25 14.06 33.35 5.00
CA ASP A 25 14.32 33.23 3.58
C ASP A 25 13.41 34.25 2.90
N ALA A 26 14.02 35.13 2.11
CA ALA A 26 13.28 36.15 1.38
C ALA A 26 12.22 35.45 0.51
N PRO A 27 10.99 36.02 0.40
CA PRO A 27 9.95 35.41 -0.40
C PRO A 27 10.43 35.33 -1.86
N VAL A 28 10.62 34.10 -2.34
CA VAL A 28 10.92 33.82 -3.75
C VAL A 28 9.78 34.34 -4.60
N SER A 29 10.10 34.99 -5.72
CA SER A 29 9.10 35.54 -6.64
C SER A 29 8.22 34.44 -7.23
N ALA A 30 6.94 34.73 -7.53
CA ALA A 30 6.03 33.73 -8.08
C ALA A 30 6.53 33.15 -9.42
N ALA A 31 7.09 33.99 -10.28
CA ALA A 31 7.66 33.57 -11.56
C ALA A 31 8.82 32.57 -11.39
N GLU A 32 9.68 32.78 -10.40
CA GLU A 32 10.79 31.86 -10.13
C GLU A 32 10.29 30.53 -9.53
N LYS A 33 9.25 30.58 -8.69
CA LYS A 33 8.60 29.36 -8.17
C LYS A 33 8.02 28.51 -9.30
N GLU A 34 7.35 29.11 -10.28
CA GLU A 34 6.80 28.37 -11.42
C GLU A 34 7.90 27.73 -12.28
N ARG A 35 9.01 28.44 -12.53
CA ARG A 35 10.16 27.87 -13.25
C ARG A 35 10.78 26.69 -12.51
N LEU A 36 10.98 26.82 -11.20
CA LEU A 36 11.51 25.74 -10.35
C LEU A 36 10.52 24.57 -10.25
N ALA A 37 9.22 24.84 -10.23
CA ALA A 37 8.19 23.80 -10.22
C ALA A 37 8.21 23.00 -11.53
N ALA A 38 8.33 23.68 -12.68
CA ALA A 38 8.45 23.01 -13.98
C ALA A 38 9.70 22.11 -14.05
N GLU A 39 10.85 22.62 -13.65
CA GLU A 39 12.11 21.85 -13.62
C GLU A 39 11.99 20.63 -12.68
N ALA A 40 11.41 20.81 -11.48
CA ALA A 40 11.16 19.73 -10.54
C ALA A 40 10.22 18.66 -11.12
N ILE A 41 9.16 19.06 -11.82
CA ILE A 41 8.22 18.14 -12.46
C ILE A 41 8.93 17.30 -13.52
N ASP A 42 9.77 17.92 -14.36
CA ASP A 42 10.49 17.24 -15.42
C ASP A 42 11.49 16.22 -14.85
N GLU A 43 12.25 16.59 -13.81
CA GLU A 43 13.20 15.69 -13.13
C GLU A 43 12.49 14.48 -12.49
N ILE A 44 11.36 14.70 -11.83
CA ILE A 44 10.55 13.61 -11.23
C ILE A 44 10.01 12.70 -12.32
N ARG A 45 9.56 13.26 -13.44
CA ARG A 45 8.99 12.50 -14.55
C ARG A 45 10.05 11.64 -15.24
N GLU A 46 11.21 12.20 -15.54
CA GLU A 46 12.33 11.47 -16.14
C GLU A 46 12.73 10.28 -15.27
N PHE A 47 12.84 10.49 -13.95
CA PHE A 47 13.14 9.41 -13.03
C PHE A 47 12.06 8.32 -13.01
N LEU A 48 10.77 8.69 -13.02
CA LEU A 48 9.67 7.73 -13.04
C LEU A 48 9.59 6.97 -14.36
N GLU A 49 10.01 7.58 -15.47
CA GLU A 49 10.13 6.92 -16.78
C GLU A 49 11.33 5.96 -16.83
N GLU A 50 12.47 6.32 -16.22
CA GLU A 50 13.67 5.48 -16.15
C GLU A 50 13.50 4.26 -15.22
N VAL A 51 13.01 4.49 -14.00
CA VAL A 51 12.86 3.44 -12.98
C VAL A 51 11.58 2.63 -13.18
N GLY A 52 10.58 3.22 -13.83
CA GLY A 52 9.25 2.64 -14.00
C GLY A 52 8.42 2.69 -12.72
N GLU A 53 7.40 1.82 -12.64
CA GLU A 53 6.54 1.74 -11.45
C GLU A 53 7.36 1.36 -10.20
N GLN A 54 7.38 2.25 -9.21
CA GLN A 54 7.97 1.96 -7.90
C GLN A 54 7.35 0.68 -7.32
N LYS A 55 8.22 -0.30 -7.04
CA LYS A 55 7.81 -1.56 -6.43
C LYS A 55 7.46 -1.34 -4.95
N PRO A 56 6.44 -2.01 -4.43
CA PRO A 56 6.09 -1.91 -3.02
C PRO A 56 7.28 -2.37 -2.15
N GLY A 57 7.61 -1.58 -1.13
CA GLY A 57 8.76 -1.80 -0.26
C GLY A 57 10.08 -1.15 -0.71
N GLN A 58 10.10 -0.44 -1.85
CA GLN A 58 11.20 0.49 -2.14
C GLN A 58 10.96 1.84 -1.45
N PRO A 59 12.03 2.51 -0.99
CA PRO A 59 11.91 3.84 -0.40
C PRO A 59 11.29 4.82 -1.41
N PRO A 60 10.49 5.79 -0.95
CA PRO A 60 9.92 6.83 -1.80
C PRO A 60 11.04 7.57 -2.53
N TYR A 61 10.84 7.81 -3.83
CA TYR A 61 11.79 8.59 -4.60
C TYR A 61 11.68 10.05 -4.20
N VAL A 62 12.81 10.59 -3.75
CA VAL A 62 12.99 12.02 -3.48
C VAL A 62 14.26 12.43 -4.21
N PRO A 63 14.20 13.42 -5.13
CA PRO A 63 15.40 13.96 -5.76
C PRO A 63 16.42 14.38 -4.70
N GLY A 64 17.68 13.94 -4.83
CA GLY A 64 18.71 14.16 -3.81
C GLY A 64 18.95 15.65 -3.53
N GLU A 65 18.82 16.47 -4.56
CA GLU A 65 18.98 17.93 -4.51
C GLU A 65 17.73 18.68 -4.02
N TRP A 66 16.61 17.98 -3.73
CA TRP A 66 15.34 18.60 -3.34
C TRP A 66 15.50 19.56 -2.16
N GLY A 67 16.23 19.12 -1.13
CA GLY A 67 16.43 19.89 0.09
C GLY A 67 17.16 21.21 -0.12
N GLN A 68 17.98 21.33 -1.18
CA GLN A 68 18.82 22.49 -1.44
C GLN A 68 18.16 23.43 -2.46
N ARG A 69 17.68 22.89 -3.58
CA ARG A 69 17.17 23.66 -4.72
C ARG A 69 15.69 23.99 -4.56
N PHE A 70 14.86 22.97 -4.41
CA PHE A 70 13.41 23.11 -4.52
C PHE A 70 12.73 23.44 -3.19
N LYS A 71 13.25 22.90 -2.07
CA LYS A 71 12.60 23.01 -0.75
C LYS A 71 12.40 24.44 -0.28
N LYS A 72 13.30 25.37 -0.64
CA LYS A 72 13.19 26.79 -0.24
C LYS A 72 12.03 27.51 -0.93
N ALA A 73 11.79 27.18 -2.21
CA ALA A 73 10.79 27.85 -3.03
C ALA A 73 9.43 27.12 -3.01
N LEU A 74 9.46 25.79 -3.12
CA LEU A 74 8.29 24.91 -3.30
C LEU A 74 7.86 24.20 -2.01
N GLY A 75 8.72 24.17 -0.99
CA GLY A 75 8.42 23.54 0.29
C GLY A 75 8.69 22.03 0.36
N PRO A 76 8.06 21.31 1.30
CA PRO A 76 8.25 19.87 1.46
C PRO A 76 7.82 19.09 0.21
N TYR A 77 8.63 18.12 -0.21
CA TYR A 77 8.38 17.32 -1.42
C TYR A 77 6.97 16.72 -1.47
N LYS A 78 6.54 16.08 -0.37
CA LYS A 78 5.21 15.46 -0.28
C LYS A 78 4.07 16.48 -0.44
N GLN A 79 4.27 17.72 -0.01
CA GLN A 79 3.28 18.80 -0.19
C GLN A 79 3.23 19.22 -1.66
N PHE A 80 4.38 19.41 -2.30
CA PHE A 80 4.46 19.74 -3.72
C PHE A 80 3.73 18.72 -4.60
N ILE A 81 3.92 17.42 -4.36
CA ILE A 81 3.19 16.37 -5.09
C ILE A 81 1.67 16.48 -4.89
N ARG A 82 1.20 16.78 -3.67
CA ARG A 82 -0.23 16.95 -3.36
C ARG A 82 -0.85 18.17 -4.05
N GLU A 83 -0.05 19.19 -4.34
CA GLU A 83 -0.47 20.40 -5.07
C GLU A 83 -0.57 20.15 -6.60
N HIS A 84 0.00 19.04 -7.10
CA HIS A 84 0.01 18.68 -8.52
C HIS A 84 -0.63 17.30 -8.81
N PRO A 85 -1.92 17.10 -8.44
CA PRO A 85 -2.61 15.83 -8.68
C PRO A 85 -2.81 15.53 -10.18
N ASP A 86 -2.78 16.57 -11.02
CA ASP A 86 -2.92 16.43 -12.48
C ASP A 86 -1.72 15.73 -13.13
N LYS A 87 -0.55 15.80 -12.48
CA LYS A 87 0.70 15.23 -12.99
C LYS A 87 1.14 13.99 -12.23
N PHE A 88 0.82 13.93 -10.94
CA PHE A 88 1.28 12.87 -10.06
C PHE A 88 0.16 12.33 -9.17
N THR A 89 0.14 11.00 -9.01
CA THR A 89 -0.71 10.32 -8.05
C THR A 89 0.14 9.81 -6.89
N LEU A 90 -0.14 10.30 -5.70
CA LEU A 90 0.50 9.86 -4.46
C LEU A 90 -0.34 8.75 -3.81
N VAL A 91 0.21 7.56 -3.67
CA VAL A 91 -0.42 6.46 -2.92
C VAL A 91 0.32 6.28 -1.60
N GLU A 92 -0.33 6.68 -0.50
CA GLU A 92 0.24 6.50 0.84
C GLU A 92 0.09 5.03 1.27
N GLU A 93 1.20 4.38 1.61
CA GLU A 93 1.17 3.06 2.24
C GLU A 93 1.12 3.22 3.78
N LYS A 94 1.09 2.11 4.53
CA LYS A 94 1.09 2.15 5.99
C LYS A 94 2.41 2.75 6.51
N GLY A 95 2.36 4.02 6.97
CA GLY A 95 3.47 4.68 7.65
C GLY A 95 3.92 5.96 6.95
N GLU A 96 5.23 6.13 6.80
CA GLU A 96 5.85 7.26 6.09
C GLU A 96 6.16 6.94 4.61
N ASP A 97 5.97 5.68 4.21
CA ASP A 97 6.21 5.24 2.84
C ASP A 97 5.06 5.67 1.91
N PHE A 98 5.44 6.15 0.73
CA PHE A 98 4.49 6.52 -0.32
C PHE A 98 5.04 6.10 -1.67
N ILE A 99 4.13 5.70 -2.55
CA ILE A 99 4.42 5.32 -3.92
C ILE A 99 3.98 6.46 -4.82
N LEU A 100 4.90 6.97 -5.63
CA LEU A 100 4.63 8.02 -6.61
C LEU A 100 4.35 7.39 -7.98
N ARG A 101 3.32 7.89 -8.67
CA ARG A 101 2.93 7.44 -10.03
C ARG A 101 2.68 8.66 -10.92
N ILE A 102 2.93 8.52 -12.22
CA ILE A 102 2.55 9.52 -13.22
C ILE A 102 1.02 9.46 -13.41
N ALA A 103 0.36 10.62 -13.32
CA ALA A 103 -1.08 10.72 -13.53
C ALA A 103 -1.45 10.30 -14.97
N GLY A 104 -2.53 9.54 -15.11
CA GLY A 104 -2.98 9.04 -16.41
C GLY A 104 -2.18 7.86 -16.99
N GLN A 105 -0.98 7.57 -16.48
CA GLN A 105 -0.18 6.42 -16.92
C GLN A 105 -0.61 5.11 -16.24
N GLY A 106 -1.92 4.87 -16.29
CA GLY A 106 -2.47 3.55 -16.65
C GLY A 106 -2.32 2.37 -15.70
N GLY A 107 -1.81 2.53 -14.48
CA GLY A 107 -1.98 1.48 -13.47
C GLY A 107 -3.42 1.51 -12.96
N LYS A 108 -4.24 0.48 -13.27
CA LYS A 108 -5.53 0.18 -12.59
C LYS A 108 -5.43 0.71 -11.16
N ALA A 109 -6.26 1.72 -10.81
CA ALA A 109 -6.20 2.39 -9.51
C ALA A 109 -5.87 1.34 -8.47
N LEU A 110 -4.64 1.39 -7.91
CA LEU A 110 -4.15 0.28 -7.11
C LEU A 110 -5.09 0.20 -5.93
N LEU A 111 -6.05 -0.72 -6.02
CA LEU A 111 -6.88 -1.10 -4.91
C LEU A 111 -5.89 -1.34 -3.78
N PRO A 112 -6.04 -0.67 -2.63
CA PRO A 112 -5.08 -0.76 -1.56
C PRO A 112 -4.74 -2.23 -1.36
N ARG A 113 -3.45 -2.57 -1.44
CA ARG A 113 -2.98 -3.98 -1.53
C ARG A 113 -3.60 -4.86 -0.44
N SER A 114 -3.86 -4.24 0.71
CA SER A 114 -4.75 -4.73 1.74
C SER A 114 -6.13 -4.07 1.60
N LEU A 115 -7.06 -4.74 0.94
CA LEU A 115 -8.50 -4.44 1.06
C LEU A 115 -8.98 -5.13 2.35
N PRO A 116 -9.12 -4.45 3.49
CA PRO A 116 -9.53 -5.10 4.74
C PRO A 116 -10.87 -5.83 4.58
N TRP A 117 -11.75 -5.32 3.72
CA TRP A 117 -13.03 -5.95 3.38
C TRP A 117 -12.89 -7.27 2.62
N ARG A 118 -11.78 -7.53 1.91
CA ARG A 118 -11.60 -8.77 1.12
C ARG A 118 -11.62 -10.00 2.02
N LYS A 119 -10.97 -9.92 3.19
CA LYS A 119 -11.00 -11.01 4.18
C LYS A 119 -12.41 -11.20 4.74
N GLY A 120 -13.11 -10.11 5.05
CA GLY A 120 -14.50 -10.14 5.49
C GLY A 120 -15.44 -10.79 4.47
N LEU A 121 -15.33 -10.39 3.19
CA LEU A 121 -16.13 -10.94 2.11
C LEU A 121 -15.84 -12.43 1.88
N HIS A 122 -14.57 -12.85 1.92
CA HIS A 122 -14.20 -14.25 1.80
C HIS A 122 -14.78 -15.10 2.95
N ARG A 123 -14.73 -14.59 4.20
CA ARG A 123 -15.34 -15.27 5.37
C ARG A 123 -16.85 -15.36 5.21
N ALA A 124 -17.52 -14.28 4.81
CA ALA A 124 -18.96 -14.26 4.56
C ALA A 124 -19.37 -15.27 3.47
N TRP A 125 -18.65 -15.32 2.35
CA TRP A 125 -18.90 -16.28 1.28
C TRP A 125 -18.68 -17.73 1.73
N THR A 126 -17.62 -17.98 2.50
CA THR A 126 -17.33 -19.32 3.04
C THR A 126 -18.43 -19.77 3.99
N SER A 127 -18.90 -18.88 4.87
CA SER A 127 -20.00 -19.14 5.78
C SER A 127 -21.31 -19.41 5.04
N TYR A 128 -21.63 -18.63 4.00
CA TYR A 128 -22.77 -18.89 3.12
C TYR A 128 -22.68 -20.28 2.47
N CYS A 129 -21.50 -20.66 1.96
CA CYS A 129 -21.30 -21.98 1.38
C CYS A 129 -21.45 -23.12 2.40
N GLN A 130 -21.17 -22.88 3.69
CA GLN A 130 -21.39 -23.88 4.74
C GLN A 130 -22.87 -24.02 5.11
N ALA A 131 -23.61 -22.90 5.14
CA ALA A 131 -25.02 -22.88 5.49
C ALA A 131 -25.93 -23.38 4.36
N VAL A 132 -25.58 -23.10 3.10
CA VAL A 132 -26.41 -23.40 1.94
C VAL A 132 -25.89 -24.64 1.20
N PRO A 133 -26.74 -25.67 0.98
CA PRO A 133 -26.39 -26.85 0.20
C PRO A 133 -25.92 -26.46 -1.20
N ARG A 134 -24.98 -27.22 -1.76
CA ARG A 134 -24.34 -26.87 -3.05
C ARG A 134 -25.33 -26.67 -4.21
N ALA A 135 -26.47 -27.34 -4.20
CA ALA A 135 -27.51 -27.23 -5.23
C ALA A 135 -28.25 -25.88 -5.20
N GLU A 136 -28.24 -25.18 -4.07
CA GLU A 136 -29.01 -23.96 -3.82
C GLU A 136 -28.14 -22.70 -3.72
N ARG A 137 -26.81 -22.83 -3.88
CA ARG A 137 -25.91 -21.68 -3.78
C ARG A 137 -26.06 -20.77 -4.99
N ASP A 138 -26.59 -19.58 -4.78
CA ASP A 138 -26.69 -18.54 -5.80
C ASP A 138 -25.81 -17.33 -5.44
N PHE A 139 -25.02 -16.88 -6.41
CA PHE A 139 -24.11 -15.75 -6.21
C PHE A 139 -24.85 -14.40 -6.14
N SER A 140 -25.95 -14.26 -6.88
CA SER A 140 -26.76 -13.04 -6.92
C SER A 140 -27.50 -12.83 -5.60
N GLU A 141 -28.03 -13.92 -5.01
CA GLU A 141 -28.65 -13.89 -3.69
C GLU A 141 -27.66 -13.45 -2.61
N PHE A 142 -26.44 -14.00 -2.63
CA PHE A 142 -25.37 -13.58 -1.72
C PHE A 142 -25.01 -12.10 -1.88
N LEU A 143 -24.89 -11.61 -3.13
CA LEU A 143 -24.61 -10.19 -3.38
C LEU A 143 -25.78 -9.29 -2.96
N ALA A 144 -27.03 -9.73 -3.12
CA ALA A 144 -28.21 -8.99 -2.71
C ALA A 144 -28.30 -8.83 -1.17
N ALA A 145 -27.69 -9.73 -0.41
CA ALA A 145 -27.61 -9.65 1.05
C ALA A 145 -26.52 -8.67 1.55
N LEU A 146 -25.64 -8.16 0.68
CA LEU A 146 -24.63 -7.17 1.08
C LEU A 146 -25.28 -5.80 1.37
N PRO A 147 -24.74 -5.02 2.33
CA PRO A 147 -25.25 -3.70 2.61
C PRO A 147 -25.17 -2.80 1.37
N LYS A 148 -26.23 -2.01 1.13
CA LYS A 148 -26.36 -1.13 -0.06
C LYS A 148 -25.19 -0.16 -0.25
N SER A 149 -24.51 0.22 0.83
CA SER A 149 -23.29 1.04 0.80
C SER A 149 -22.14 0.38 0.04
N ALA A 150 -22.04 -0.95 0.07
CA ALA A 150 -21.08 -1.71 -0.73
C ALA A 150 -21.52 -1.82 -2.19
N ALA A 151 -22.83 -1.98 -2.44
CA ALA A 151 -23.39 -2.08 -3.79
C ALA A 151 -23.25 -0.77 -4.58
N SER A 152 -23.43 0.40 -3.93
CA SER A 152 -23.31 1.70 -4.60
C SER A 152 -21.87 2.05 -4.96
N ALA A 153 -20.88 1.64 -4.17
CA ALA A 153 -19.47 1.86 -4.47
C ALA A 153 -19.02 1.07 -5.71
N ALA A 154 -19.52 -0.17 -5.86
CA ALA A 154 -19.24 -0.98 -7.05
C ALA A 154 -19.91 -0.40 -8.31
N ALA A 155 -21.12 0.13 -8.20
CA ALA A 155 -21.83 0.73 -9.34
C ALA A 155 -21.15 2.01 -9.86
N ALA A 156 -20.52 2.80 -9.00
CA ALA A 156 -19.82 4.02 -9.40
C ALA A 156 -18.56 3.74 -10.25
N ASP A 157 -17.79 2.70 -9.90
CA ASP A 157 -16.61 2.28 -10.66
C ASP A 157 -16.99 1.63 -12.01
N VAL A 158 -18.06 0.83 -12.03
CA VAL A 158 -18.53 0.15 -13.25
C VAL A 158 -19.21 1.12 -14.22
N ALA A 159 -19.82 2.21 -13.75
CA ALA A 159 -20.35 3.25 -14.62
C ALA A 159 -19.25 4.05 -15.35
N ALA A 160 -18.10 4.26 -14.70
CA ALA A 160 -16.93 4.91 -15.30
C ALA A 160 -16.21 3.98 -16.30
N ALA A 161 -16.17 2.68 -16.02
CA ALA A 161 -15.78 1.67 -16.98
C ALA A 161 -17.01 1.22 -17.79
N THR A 162 -17.63 2.15 -18.55
CA THR A 162 -18.57 1.78 -19.62
C THR A 162 -17.83 0.87 -20.59
N TYR A 163 -17.93 -0.42 -20.31
CA TYR A 163 -17.49 -1.50 -21.15
C TYR A 163 -18.32 -1.37 -22.43
N GLN A 164 -17.72 -0.79 -23.49
CA GLN A 164 -18.21 -1.07 -24.83
C GLN A 164 -18.07 -2.59 -24.97
N PRO A 165 -19.17 -3.36 -25.01
CA PRO A 165 -19.05 -4.77 -25.33
C PRO A 165 -18.28 -4.85 -26.64
N PRO A 166 -17.21 -5.66 -26.75
CA PRO A 166 -16.56 -5.85 -28.02
C PRO A 166 -17.64 -6.36 -28.97
N SER A 167 -17.97 -5.54 -29.97
CA SER A 167 -18.97 -5.80 -30.98
C SER A 167 -18.75 -7.22 -31.48
N SER A 168 -19.73 -8.07 -31.21
CA SER A 168 -19.74 -9.48 -31.57
C SER A 168 -19.97 -9.58 -33.09
N ASP A 169 -18.93 -9.35 -33.86
CA ASP A 169 -18.89 -9.66 -35.29
C ASP A 169 -17.49 -10.17 -35.65
N SER A 170 -17.22 -11.37 -35.17
CA SER A 170 -16.14 -12.21 -35.67
C SER A 170 -16.59 -13.64 -35.46
N GLU A 171 -17.40 -14.07 -36.42
CA GLU A 171 -17.69 -15.45 -36.78
C GLU A 171 -16.37 -16.23 -36.83
N ARG A 172 -15.96 -16.76 -35.67
CA ARG A 172 -14.73 -17.52 -35.52
C ARG A 172 -15.01 -18.94 -35.98
N GLU A 173 -14.61 -19.19 -37.21
CA GLU A 173 -14.57 -20.48 -37.87
C GLU A 173 -14.05 -21.58 -36.90
N PRO A 174 -14.71 -22.75 -36.83
CA PRO A 174 -14.38 -23.80 -35.87
C PRO A 174 -12.99 -24.39 -36.15
N SER A 175 -12.02 -24.02 -35.31
CA SER A 175 -10.70 -24.65 -35.27
C SER A 175 -10.83 -26.17 -34.99
N PRO A 176 -10.12 -27.03 -35.72
CA PRO A 176 -10.16 -28.47 -35.53
C PRO A 176 -9.68 -28.90 -34.13
N PRO A 177 -10.19 -30.03 -33.62
CA PRO A 177 -9.90 -30.50 -32.27
C PRO A 177 -8.40 -30.86 -32.11
N PRO A 178 -7.79 -30.56 -30.94
CA PRO A 178 -6.41 -30.93 -30.67
C PRO A 178 -6.25 -32.45 -30.55
N PRO A 179 -5.11 -33.02 -30.99
CA PRO A 179 -4.85 -34.44 -30.87
C PRO A 179 -4.77 -34.88 -29.40
N THR A 180 -5.49 -35.95 -29.07
CA THR A 180 -5.52 -36.58 -27.75
C THR A 180 -4.11 -37.06 -27.38
N ARG A 181 -3.46 -36.32 -26.47
CA ARG A 181 -2.11 -36.63 -25.98
C ARG A 181 -2.16 -37.87 -25.09
N GLY A 182 -1.38 -38.87 -25.49
CA GLY A 182 -1.36 -40.22 -24.93
C GLY A 182 -1.11 -40.31 -23.43
N LYS A 183 -1.78 -41.30 -22.85
CA LYS A 183 -1.78 -41.72 -21.45
C LYS A 183 -0.43 -42.36 -21.09
N GLY A 184 0.55 -41.53 -20.72
CA GLY A 184 1.82 -41.96 -20.16
C GLY A 184 1.67 -42.42 -18.71
N LYS A 185 1.63 -43.73 -18.48
CA LYS A 185 1.54 -44.39 -17.17
C LYS A 185 2.92 -44.36 -16.47
N GLY A 186 3.28 -43.20 -15.91
CA GLY A 186 4.48 -43.04 -15.08
C GLY A 186 4.26 -43.59 -13.67
N LYS A 187 4.72 -44.81 -13.43
CA LYS A 187 4.71 -45.49 -12.12
C LYS A 187 5.85 -44.94 -11.24
N GLY A 188 5.67 -43.72 -10.72
CA GLY A 188 6.58 -43.09 -9.76
C GLY A 188 6.28 -43.52 -8.33
N LYS A 189 7.05 -44.49 -7.81
CA LYS A 189 7.08 -44.88 -6.39
C LYS A 189 7.73 -43.74 -5.58
N GLY A 190 6.96 -42.70 -5.25
CA GLY A 190 7.37 -41.64 -4.32
C GLY A 190 7.10 -42.08 -2.89
N LYS A 191 8.17 -42.30 -2.11
CA LYS A 191 8.12 -42.56 -0.67
C LYS A 191 7.37 -41.42 0.03
N GLY A 192 6.49 -41.81 0.96
CA GLY A 192 5.60 -40.91 1.67
C GLY A 192 6.33 -39.78 2.37
N GLN A 193 6.04 -38.57 1.92
CA GLN A 193 6.15 -37.39 2.76
C GLN A 193 4.78 -37.22 3.39
N ARG A 194 4.70 -37.54 4.68
CA ARG A 194 3.52 -37.30 5.52
C ARG A 194 3.19 -35.81 5.41
N PHE A 195 2.18 -35.46 4.63
CA PHE A 195 1.47 -34.21 4.82
C PHE A 195 0.89 -34.32 6.23
N GLY A 196 1.48 -33.57 7.15
CA GLY A 196 0.88 -33.31 8.45
C GLY A 196 -0.51 -32.78 8.16
N GLN A 197 -1.50 -33.58 8.56
CA GLN A 197 -2.86 -33.16 8.78
C GLN A 197 -2.77 -31.99 9.77
N VAL A 198 -2.75 -30.77 9.24
CA VAL A 198 -2.96 -29.58 10.05
C VAL A 198 -4.42 -29.65 10.48
N SER A 199 -4.62 -30.05 11.74
CA SER A 199 -5.93 -30.10 12.38
C SER A 199 -6.59 -28.73 12.23
N LEU A 200 -7.85 -28.74 11.81
CA LEU A 200 -8.67 -27.53 11.66
C LEU A 200 -9.03 -26.92 13.03
N ASP A 201 -8.72 -27.62 14.12
CA ASP A 201 -8.95 -27.23 15.51
C ASP A 201 -7.86 -26.30 16.10
N ASP A 202 -6.82 -25.95 15.34
CA ASP A 202 -5.72 -25.06 15.78
C ASP A 202 -5.95 -23.58 15.36
N LEU A 203 -7.21 -23.17 15.20
CA LEU A 203 -7.60 -21.80 14.79
C LEU A 203 -8.41 -21.03 15.85
N ASP A 204 -8.44 -21.51 17.09
CA ASP A 204 -9.15 -20.88 18.22
C ASP A 204 -8.24 -20.48 19.41
N ASP A 205 -6.92 -20.33 19.19
CA ASP A 205 -6.00 -19.77 20.20
C ASP A 205 -5.34 -18.48 19.71
N PHE A 206 -6.16 -17.43 19.56
CA PHE A 206 -5.69 -16.04 19.53
C PHE A 206 -6.40 -15.23 20.62
N GLY A 207 -6.53 -15.85 21.81
CA GLY A 207 -6.81 -15.18 23.07
C GLY A 207 -5.55 -14.51 23.60
N GLY A 208 -5.05 -13.51 22.87
CA GLY A 208 -4.04 -12.58 23.36
C GLY A 208 -4.73 -11.37 23.95
N GLU A 209 -5.21 -11.50 25.18
CA GLU A 209 -5.47 -10.37 26.08
C GLU A 209 -4.14 -9.61 26.28
N ASP A 210 -3.92 -8.56 25.48
CA ASP A 210 -2.94 -7.51 25.79
C ASP A 210 -3.73 -6.29 26.32
N GLU A 211 -4.43 -6.52 27.43
CA GLU A 211 -4.79 -5.49 28.41
C GLU A 211 -3.51 -5.15 29.21
N ASP A 212 -2.69 -4.17 28.79
CA ASP A 212 -1.96 -3.26 29.70
C ASP A 212 -1.04 -2.22 28.98
N GLU A 213 -1.49 -1.55 27.90
CA GLU A 213 -0.76 -0.34 27.46
C GLU A 213 -1.27 0.90 28.23
N ALA A 214 -0.78 1.03 29.46
CA ALA A 214 -1.00 2.19 30.31
C ALA A 214 -0.69 3.51 29.57
N PRO A 215 -1.53 4.56 29.70
CA PRO A 215 -1.24 5.86 29.11
C PRO A 215 0.02 6.44 29.74
N ARG A 216 1.08 6.54 28.93
CA ARG A 216 2.31 7.25 29.27
C ARG A 216 1.95 8.70 29.64
N ARG A 217 1.79 8.95 30.94
CA ARG A 217 1.58 10.26 31.53
C ARG A 217 2.67 11.21 31.06
N GLY A 218 2.32 12.10 30.15
CA GLY A 218 3.17 13.20 29.70
C GLY A 218 3.60 14.07 30.88
N LYS A 219 4.92 14.12 31.12
CA LYS A 219 5.54 15.03 32.08
C LYS A 219 5.24 16.48 31.66
N LYS A 220 4.35 17.15 32.40
CA LYS A 220 4.13 18.60 32.34
C LYS A 220 5.46 19.30 32.62
N LYS A 221 6.03 19.95 31.61
CA LYS A 221 7.12 20.91 31.77
C LYS A 221 6.56 22.13 32.49
N ARG A 222 6.94 22.29 33.75
CA ARG A 222 6.84 23.56 34.50
C ARG A 222 7.66 24.60 33.74
N TRP A 223 7.01 25.62 33.23
CA TRP A 223 7.65 26.89 32.88
C TRP A 223 7.98 27.59 34.20
N ARG A 224 9.23 28.01 34.38
CA ARG A 224 9.63 28.98 35.40
C ARG A 224 9.55 30.34 34.72
N ASP A 225 8.78 31.24 35.33
CA ASP A 225 8.96 32.69 35.23
C ASP A 225 10.38 33.09 35.64
#